data_AF-G0RE91-F1
#
_entry.id   AF-G0RE91-F1
#
_cell.length_a   1.000
_cell.length_b   1.000
_cell.length_c   1.000
_cell.angle_alpha   90.00
_cell.angle_beta   90.00
_cell.angle_gamma   90.00
#
_symmetry.space_group_name_H-M   'P 1'
#
loop_
_entity.id
_entity.type
_entity.pdbx_description
1 polymer ?
#
loop_
_entity_poly.entity_id
_entity_poly.type
_entity_poly.pdbx_seq_one_letter_code
_entity_poly.pdbx_strand_id
1 'polypeptide(L)'
;MPMYNFELAIKLSQTQKMALVRRITDWHATTFRAPRFIVNVRFIDVTQGPLSDSYVGGVPRNINRLFVSLRSGTSRTQEQLEGMADKLEGFWNETVGKDSITKQLKGVFIMGEIDVAKEAGFHLPLPGHFEQWVKDNTDEFKRMAEEGDPDAQQVVEEIETRPEFQK
;
A
#
# COMPACT_ATOMS: atom_id res chain seq x y z
N MET A 1 2.58 2.65 -7.46
CA MET A 1 3.40 2.54 -6.26
C MET A 1 2.83 3.39 -5.14
N PRO A 2 1.99 2.80 -4.29
CA PRO A 2 1.77 3.27 -2.94
C PRO A 2 2.80 2.67 -1.98
N MET A 3 3.11 3.38 -0.89
CA MET A 3 3.78 2.83 0.29
C MET A 3 2.87 2.97 1.50
N TYR A 4 2.48 1.86 2.12
CA TYR A 4 1.69 1.82 3.34
C TYR A 4 2.61 1.48 4.52
N ASN A 5 2.95 2.48 5.31
CA ASN A 5 3.84 2.34 6.45
C ASN A 5 3.03 2.40 7.75
N PHE A 6 2.89 1.25 8.41
CA PHE A 6 2.34 1.16 9.75
C PHE A 6 3.43 1.40 10.77
N GLU A 7 3.33 2.48 11.53
CA GLU A 7 4.06 2.64 12.78
C GLU A 7 3.26 2.01 13.91
N LEU A 8 3.87 1.09 14.65
CA LEU A 8 3.21 0.22 15.60
C LEU A 8 3.74 0.43 17.01
N ALA A 9 2.85 0.86 17.90
CA ALA A 9 3.07 0.85 19.34
C ALA A 9 2.66 -0.49 20.00
N ILE A 10 2.09 -1.41 19.21
CA ILE A 10 1.68 -2.74 19.63
C ILE A 10 2.29 -3.81 18.73
N LYS A 11 2.48 -5.01 19.28
CA LYS A 11 2.92 -6.15 18.49
C LYS A 11 1.71 -6.79 17.79
N LEU A 12 1.70 -6.75 16.45
CA LEU A 12 0.75 -7.52 15.65
C LEU A 12 1.23 -8.96 15.45
N SER A 13 0.31 -9.91 15.50
CA SER A 13 0.56 -11.29 15.09
C SER A 13 0.83 -11.39 13.59
N GLN A 14 1.48 -12.48 13.16
CA GLN A 14 1.71 -12.71 11.72
C GLN A 14 0.38 -12.80 10.95
N THR A 15 -0.64 -13.42 11.53
CA THR A 15 -1.99 -13.50 10.95
C THR A 15 -2.59 -12.12 10.71
N GLN A 16 -2.48 -11.21 11.68
CA GLN A 16 -2.97 -9.83 11.54
C GLN A 16 -2.20 -9.06 10.47
N LYS A 17 -0.86 -9.17 10.46
CA LYS A 17 -0.03 -8.54 9.42
C LYS A 17 -0.43 -9.03 8.03
N MET A 18 -0.56 -10.35 7.84
CA MET A 18 -0.95 -10.93 6.56
C MET A 18 -2.36 -10.54 6.13
N ALA A 19 -3.31 -10.46 7.07
CA ALA A 19 -4.67 -10.01 6.78
C ALA A 19 -4.70 -8.55 6.30
N LEU A 20 -3.94 -7.65 6.94
CA LEU A 20 -3.80 -6.26 6.51
C LEU A 20 -3.14 -6.15 5.14
N VAL A 21 -2.01 -6.83 4.93
CA VAL A 21 -1.27 -6.83 3.66
C VAL A 21 -2.19 -7.26 2.52
N ARG A 22 -2.85 -8.42 2.65
CA ARG A 22 -3.75 -8.94 1.61
C ARG A 22 -4.87 -7.96 1.28
N ARG A 23 -5.60 -7.49 2.31
CA ARG A 23 -6.74 -6.58 2.12
C ARG A 23 -6.34 -5.26 1.45
N ILE A 24 -5.23 -4.67 1.87
CA ILE A 24 -4.73 -3.41 1.30
C ILE A 24 -4.27 -3.62 -0.15
N THR A 25 -3.51 -4.69 -0.42
CA THR A 25 -3.04 -5.01 -1.77
C THR A 25 -4.21 -5.29 -2.71
N ASP A 26 -5.17 -6.14 -2.30
CA ASP A 26 -6.37 -6.45 -3.09
C ASP A 26 -7.16 -5.19 -3.41
N TRP A 27 -7.45 -4.39 -2.38
CA TRP A 27 -8.24 -3.17 -2.52
C TRP A 27 -7.53 -2.15 -3.40
N HIS A 28 -6.24 -1.91 -3.20
CA HIS A 28 -5.50 -0.93 -4.01
C HIS A 28 -5.38 -1.37 -5.47
N ALA A 29 -4.97 -2.62 -5.71
CA ALA A 29 -4.81 -3.17 -7.05
C ALA A 29 -6.12 -3.08 -7.85
N THR A 30 -7.25 -3.40 -7.21
CA THR A 30 -8.58 -3.34 -7.84
C THR A 30 -9.05 -1.91 -8.04
N THR A 31 -8.98 -1.07 -7.01
CA THR A 31 -9.50 0.31 -7.04
C THR A 31 -8.77 1.17 -8.05
N PHE A 32 -7.45 0.99 -8.18
CA PHE A 32 -6.60 1.80 -9.06
C PHE A 32 -6.19 1.07 -10.34
N ARG A 33 -6.74 -0.13 -10.59
CA ARG A 33 -6.44 -0.98 -11.76
C ARG A 33 -4.94 -1.10 -12.00
N ALA A 34 -4.20 -1.30 -10.92
CA ALA A 34 -2.75 -1.37 -10.93
C ALA A 34 -2.31 -2.81 -10.64
N PRO A 35 -1.16 -3.26 -11.17
CA PRO A 35 -0.59 -4.55 -10.81
C PRO A 35 -0.32 -4.66 -9.31
N ARG A 36 -0.45 -5.85 -8.72
CA ARG A 36 -0.29 -6.00 -7.26
C ARG A 36 1.14 -5.77 -6.77
N PHE A 37 2.14 -6.12 -7.58
CA PHE A 37 3.55 -6.08 -7.18
C PHE A 37 4.02 -4.68 -6.73
N ILE A 38 3.40 -3.60 -7.21
CA ILE A 38 3.78 -2.22 -6.87
C ILE A 38 3.27 -1.76 -5.50
N VAL A 39 2.47 -2.58 -4.81
CA VAL A 39 1.83 -2.23 -3.53
C VAL A 39 2.74 -2.63 -2.38
N ASN A 40 3.42 -1.63 -1.81
CA ASN A 40 4.35 -1.85 -0.71
C ASN A 40 3.66 -1.65 0.64
N VAL A 41 3.76 -2.64 1.53
CA VAL A 41 3.25 -2.55 2.92
C VAL A 41 4.39 -2.87 3.89
N ARG A 42 4.62 -1.99 4.86
CA ARG A 42 5.67 -2.13 5.86
C ARG A 42 5.11 -1.93 7.26
N PHE A 43 5.62 -2.69 8.22
CA PHE A 43 5.33 -2.54 9.64
C PHE A 43 6.61 -2.14 10.37
N ILE A 44 6.55 -1.04 11.11
CA ILE A 44 7.67 -0.40 11.80
C ILE A 44 7.34 -0.42 13.29
N ASP A 45 8.19 -1.06 14.09
CA ASP A 45 8.08 -1.02 15.55
C ASP A 45 8.61 0.32 16.05
N VAL A 46 7.76 1.11 16.70
CA VAL A 46 8.12 2.42 17.28
C VAL A 46 8.22 2.35 18.80
N THR A 47 8.32 1.16 19.38
CA THR A 47 8.47 0.99 20.83
C THR A 47 9.92 0.83 21.27
N GLN A 48 10.84 0.60 20.33
CA GLN A 48 12.25 0.33 20.60
C GLN A 48 13.18 1.13 19.66
N GLY A 49 14.42 1.34 20.11
CA GLY A 49 15.48 1.96 19.31
C GLY A 49 15.22 3.46 19.03
N PRO A 50 15.90 4.04 18.03
CA PRO A 50 15.81 5.47 17.73
C PRO A 50 14.39 5.97 17.39
N LEU A 51 13.46 5.06 17.04
CA LEU A 51 12.07 5.40 16.73
C LEU A 51 11.16 5.47 17.97
N SER A 52 11.65 5.05 19.15
CA SER A 52 10.86 5.11 20.40
C SER A 52 10.74 6.51 21.00
N ASP A 53 11.56 7.45 20.54
CA ASP A 53 11.53 8.85 20.96
C ASP A 53 10.38 9.60 20.27
N SER A 54 9.15 9.13 20.47
CA SER A 54 7.96 9.73 19.89
C SER A 54 7.20 10.58 20.89
N TYR A 55 6.83 11.78 20.47
CA TYR A 55 6.17 12.77 21.29
C TYR A 55 4.95 13.31 20.56
N VAL A 56 3.83 13.45 21.28
CA VAL A 56 2.60 14.05 20.76
C VAL A 56 2.16 15.14 21.72
N GLY A 57 2.00 16.36 21.22
CA GLY A 57 1.68 17.53 22.05
C GLY A 57 2.76 17.83 23.10
N GLY A 58 4.03 17.52 22.81
CA GLY A 58 5.16 17.72 23.73
C GLY A 58 5.31 16.65 24.81
N VAL A 59 4.54 15.56 24.78
CA VAL A 59 4.57 14.49 25.78
C VAL A 59 4.98 13.16 25.13
N PRO A 60 5.85 12.35 25.75
CA PRO A 60 6.17 11.01 25.27
C PRO A 60 4.92 10.16 25.01
N ARG A 61 4.80 9.62 23.81
CA ARG A 61 3.63 8.84 23.38
C ARG A 61 4.01 7.80 22.34
N ASN A 62 3.77 6.53 22.65
CA ASN A 62 3.76 5.46 21.67
C ASN A 62 2.32 5.28 21.17
N ILE A 63 2.12 5.51 19.87
CA ILE A 63 0.81 5.41 19.22
C ILE A 63 0.93 4.67 17.89
N ASN A 64 -0.14 3.98 17.47
CA ASN A 64 -0.18 3.39 16.15
C ASN A 64 -0.57 4.44 15.11
N ARG A 65 0.11 4.48 13.96
CA ARG A 65 -0.20 5.38 12.85
C ARG A 65 -0.04 4.65 11.53
N LEU A 66 -0.79 5.09 10.53
CA LEU A 66 -0.61 4.67 9.15
C LEU A 66 -0.22 5.88 8.32
N PHE A 67 0.94 5.82 7.68
CA PHE A 67 1.36 6.77 6.66
C PHE A 67 1.22 6.11 5.29
N VAL A 68 0.58 6.81 4.36
CA VAL A 68 0.39 6.34 2.99
C VAL A 68 0.99 7.33 2.02
N SER A 69 2.09 6.94 1.38
CA SER A 69 2.70 7.70 0.31
C SER A 69 2.14 7.24 -1.03
N LEU A 70 1.62 8.17 -1.82
CA LEU A 70 1.02 7.92 -3.13
C LEU A 70 1.78 8.68 -4.22
N ARG A 71 1.66 8.17 -5.46
CA ARG A 71 2.04 8.94 -6.66
C ARG A 71 1.33 10.29 -6.65
N SER A 72 2.11 11.35 -6.82
CA SER A 72 1.60 12.71 -7.04
C SER A 72 0.69 12.70 -8.26
N GLY A 73 -0.43 13.41 -8.19
CA GLY A 73 -1.41 13.49 -9.27
C GLY A 73 -2.57 14.39 -8.89
N THR A 74 -3.09 15.13 -9.86
CA THR A 74 -4.10 16.18 -9.65
C THR A 74 -5.54 15.67 -9.71
N SER A 75 -5.74 14.37 -9.94
CA SER A 75 -7.07 13.79 -10.20
C SER A 75 -7.88 13.42 -8.96
N ARG A 76 -7.26 13.41 -7.76
CA ARG A 76 -7.95 12.99 -6.53
C ARG A 76 -8.60 14.17 -5.83
N THR A 77 -9.89 14.04 -5.51
CA THR A 77 -10.61 15.02 -4.70
C THR A 77 -10.33 14.80 -3.21
N GLN A 78 -10.60 15.81 -2.39
CA GLN A 78 -10.50 15.71 -0.94
C GLN A 78 -11.37 14.57 -0.38
N GLU A 79 -12.62 14.47 -0.84
CA GLU A 79 -13.55 13.40 -0.44
C GLU A 79 -13.01 11.99 -0.76
N GLN A 80 -12.33 11.82 -1.89
CA GLN A 80 -11.69 10.54 -2.24
C GLN A 80 -10.52 10.21 -1.30
N LEU A 81 -9.76 11.22 -0.87
CA LEU A 81 -8.64 11.03 0.08
C LEU A 81 -9.16 10.71 1.49
N GLU A 82 -10.23 11.38 1.93
CA GLU A 82 -10.90 11.11 3.21
C GLU A 82 -11.52 9.70 3.22
N GLY A 83 -12.27 9.34 2.17
CA GLY A 83 -12.84 8.01 2.04
C GLY A 83 -11.78 6.90 2.00
N MET A 84 -10.59 7.19 1.44
CA MET A 84 -9.44 6.28 1.50
C MET A 84 -8.91 6.13 2.94
N ALA A 85 -8.78 7.22 3.70
CA ALA A 85 -8.34 7.17 5.09
C ALA A 85 -9.31 6.33 5.94
N ASP A 86 -10.62 6.58 5.81
CA ASP A 86 -11.67 5.83 6.51
C ASP A 86 -11.66 4.35 6.14
N LYS A 87 -11.47 4.03 4.86
CA LYS A 87 -11.40 2.64 4.38
C LYS A 87 -10.25 1.87 5.02
N LEU A 88 -9.07 2.50 5.10
CA LEU A 88 -7.87 1.91 5.69
C LEU A 88 -8.00 1.76 7.20
N GLU A 89 -8.60 2.74 7.89
CA GLU A 89 -8.94 2.62 9.31
C GLU A 89 -9.93 1.45 9.53
N GLY A 90 -10.92 1.29 8.65
CA GLY A 90 -11.84 0.15 8.66
C GLY A 90 -11.11 -1.19 8.57
N PHE A 91 -10.18 -1.36 7.62
CA PHE A 91 -9.37 -2.57 7.52
C PHE A 91 -8.58 -2.88 8.78
N TRP A 92 -8.01 -1.84 9.40
CA TRP A 92 -7.34 -1.96 10.69
C TRP A 92 -8.29 -2.43 11.79
N ASN A 93 -9.41 -1.72 11.96
CA ASN A 93 -10.38 -1.98 13.03
C ASN A 93 -10.97 -3.40 12.95
N GLU A 94 -11.21 -3.92 11.75
CA GLU A 94 -11.67 -5.30 11.54
C GLU A 94 -10.60 -6.36 11.85
N THR A 95 -9.32 -6.02 11.67
CA THR A 95 -8.20 -6.99 11.83
C THR A 95 -7.59 -6.97 13.23
N VAL A 96 -7.47 -5.79 13.82
CA VAL A 96 -6.78 -5.55 15.10
C VAL A 96 -7.77 -5.33 16.25
N GLY A 97 -8.94 -4.78 15.94
CA GLY A 97 -9.94 -4.36 16.91
C GLY A 97 -9.84 -2.88 17.29
N LYS A 98 -10.96 -2.33 17.74
CA LYS A 98 -11.08 -0.95 18.24
C LYS A 98 -11.58 -0.87 19.69
N ASP A 99 -11.51 -2.01 20.39
CA ASP A 99 -11.98 -2.23 21.76
C ASP A 99 -11.14 -1.48 22.80
N SER A 100 -9.92 -1.05 22.46
CA SER A 100 -9.07 -0.25 23.34
C SER A 100 -8.40 0.91 22.60
N ILE A 101 -8.16 1.99 23.36
CA ILE A 101 -7.38 3.16 22.90
C ILE A 101 -5.98 2.77 22.40
N THR A 102 -5.38 1.74 22.99
CA THR A 102 -4.05 1.24 22.63
C THR A 102 -4.01 0.51 21.29
N LYS A 103 -5.14 -0.04 20.84
CA LYS A 103 -5.25 -0.73 19.55
C LYS A 103 -5.63 0.18 18.39
N GLN A 104 -6.19 1.35 18.66
CA GLN A 104 -6.61 2.28 17.61
C GLN A 104 -5.42 2.78 16.77
N LEU A 105 -5.67 3.03 15.49
CA LEU A 105 -4.84 3.97 14.73
C LEU A 105 -5.14 5.38 15.25
N LYS A 106 -4.13 6.07 15.75
CA LYS A 106 -4.25 7.46 16.20
C LYS A 106 -4.14 8.47 15.06
N GLY A 107 -3.75 8.02 13.88
CA GLY A 107 -3.78 8.81 12.66
C GLY A 107 -3.60 7.95 11.44
N VAL A 108 -4.28 8.36 10.36
CA VAL A 108 -4.08 7.88 9.00
C VAL A 108 -3.74 9.10 8.16
N PHE A 109 -2.55 9.11 7.56
CA PHE A 109 -2.03 10.24 6.81
C PHE A 109 -1.85 9.83 5.36
N ILE A 110 -2.55 10.49 4.44
CA ILE A 110 -2.43 10.26 3.00
C ILE A 110 -1.60 11.39 2.39
N MET A 111 -0.50 11.03 1.73
CA MET A 111 0.50 11.97 1.22
C MET A 111 0.71 11.73 -0.28
N GLY A 112 0.55 12.77 -1.10
CA GLY A 112 0.86 12.70 -2.54
C GLY A 112 2.26 13.24 -2.80
N GLU A 113 3.28 12.38 -2.78
CA GLU A 113 4.68 12.80 -2.75
C GLU A 113 5.61 12.07 -3.75
N ILE A 114 5.11 11.05 -4.46
CA ILE A 114 5.94 10.24 -5.36
C ILE A 114 5.83 10.77 -6.80
N ASP A 115 6.75 11.66 -7.20
CA ASP A 115 6.77 12.28 -8.54
C ASP A 115 7.35 11.36 -9.63
N VAL A 116 8.36 10.54 -9.29
CA VAL A 116 8.94 9.51 -10.19
C VAL A 116 9.17 8.22 -9.41
N ALA A 117 9.04 7.10 -10.12
CA ALA A 117 9.06 5.78 -9.53
C ALA A 117 9.60 4.76 -10.55
N LYS A 118 10.61 3.98 -10.15
CA LYS A 118 11.14 2.86 -10.93
C LYS A 118 11.18 1.60 -10.05
N GLU A 119 10.40 0.59 -10.39
CA GLU A 119 10.29 -0.68 -9.66
C GLU A 119 10.46 -1.85 -10.64
N ALA A 120 11.16 -2.90 -10.21
CA ALA A 120 11.47 -4.06 -11.05
C ALA A 120 12.06 -3.72 -12.44
N GLY A 121 12.77 -2.60 -12.55
CA GLY A 121 13.32 -2.12 -13.82
C GLY A 121 12.38 -1.24 -14.66
N PHE A 122 11.12 -1.07 -14.28
CA PHE A 122 10.14 -0.30 -15.05
C PHE A 122 9.85 1.07 -14.45
N HIS A 123 9.78 2.10 -15.30
CA HIS A 123 9.21 3.38 -14.91
C HIS A 123 7.69 3.23 -14.78
N LEU A 124 7.16 3.48 -13.58
CA LEU A 124 5.74 3.32 -13.33
C LEU A 124 4.97 4.55 -13.85
N PRO A 125 3.76 4.34 -14.40
CA PRO A 125 2.97 5.42 -14.95
C PRO A 125 2.35 6.27 -13.84
N LEU A 126 1.68 7.36 -14.24
CA LEU A 126 0.78 8.09 -13.35
C LEU A 126 -0.49 7.28 -13.07
N PRO A 127 -1.21 7.58 -11.96
CA PRO A 127 -2.49 6.94 -11.68
C PRO A 127 -3.46 7.02 -12.87
N GLY A 128 -4.17 5.93 -13.16
CA GLY A 128 -5.13 5.85 -14.28
C GLY A 128 -4.56 5.36 -15.61
N HIS A 129 -3.24 5.16 -15.71
CA HIS A 129 -2.57 4.73 -16.95
C HIS A 129 -1.99 3.30 -16.88
N PHE A 130 -2.33 2.54 -15.85
CA PHE A 130 -1.77 1.20 -15.65
C PHE A 130 -2.23 0.18 -16.68
N GLU A 131 -3.46 0.25 -17.19
CA GLU A 131 -3.96 -0.69 -18.22
C GLU A 131 -3.08 -0.65 -19.48
N GLN A 132 -2.88 0.55 -20.03
CA GLN A 132 -2.01 0.74 -21.20
C GLN A 132 -0.55 0.39 -20.87
N TRP A 133 -0.06 0.81 -19.70
CA TRP A 133 1.30 0.49 -19.30
C TRP A 133 1.55 -1.02 -19.17
N VAL A 134 0.60 -1.80 -18.67
CA VAL A 134 0.72 -3.27 -18.61
C VAL A 134 0.80 -3.84 -20.03
N LYS A 135 -0.05 -3.36 -20.93
CA LYS A 135 -0.05 -3.76 -22.35
C LYS A 135 1.30 -3.48 -23.02
N ASP A 136 1.85 -2.29 -22.79
CA ASP A 136 3.13 -1.87 -23.38
C ASP A 136 4.32 -2.69 -22.86
N ASN A 137 4.21 -3.27 -21.66
CA ASN A 137 5.30 -4.01 -21.00
C ASN A 137 5.05 -5.53 -20.94
N THR A 138 3.97 -6.04 -21.57
CA THR A 138 3.56 -7.45 -21.45
C THR A 138 4.64 -8.43 -21.90
N ASP A 139 5.33 -8.16 -23.02
CA ASP A 139 6.36 -9.05 -23.54
C ASP A 139 7.57 -9.14 -22.59
N GLU A 140 7.94 -8.02 -21.96
CA GLU A 140 9.03 -8.00 -20.98
C GLU A 140 8.63 -8.74 -19.70
N PHE A 141 7.39 -8.57 -19.22
CA PHE A 141 6.90 -9.36 -18.08
C PHE A 141 6.90 -10.86 -18.38
N LYS A 142 6.50 -11.28 -19.58
CA LYS A 142 6.58 -12.69 -19.99
C LYS A 142 8.02 -13.20 -20.00
N ARG A 143 8.95 -12.45 -20.59
CA ARG A 143 10.38 -12.80 -20.58
C ARG A 143 10.93 -12.95 -19.16
N MET A 144 10.66 -11.98 -18.29
CA MET A 144 11.10 -12.02 -16.88
C MET A 144 10.47 -13.19 -16.11
N ALA A 145 9.19 -13.49 -16.37
CA ALA A 145 8.50 -14.61 -15.75
C ALA A 145 9.10 -15.97 -16.17
N GLU A 146 9.47 -16.12 -17.44
CA GLU A 146 10.20 -17.29 -17.97
C GLU A 146 11.59 -17.44 -17.34
N GLU A 147 12.25 -16.34 -17.00
CA GLU A 147 13.53 -16.31 -16.27
C GLU A 147 13.37 -16.58 -14.75
N GLY A 148 12.14 -16.67 -14.26
CA GLY A 148 11.84 -17.02 -12.87
C GLY A 148 11.64 -15.83 -11.92
N ASP A 149 11.42 -14.62 -12.44
CA ASP A 149 11.08 -13.46 -11.60
C ASP A 149 9.65 -13.63 -11.02
N PRO A 150 9.49 -13.70 -9.68
CA PRO A 150 8.20 -13.99 -9.05
C PRO A 150 7.18 -12.85 -9.18
N ASP A 151 7.65 -11.60 -9.24
CA ASP A 151 6.77 -10.45 -9.41
C ASP A 151 6.24 -10.41 -10.85
N ALA A 152 7.09 -10.69 -11.84
CA ALA A 152 6.69 -10.83 -13.23
C ALA A 152 5.72 -12.01 -13.45
N GLN A 153 5.95 -13.15 -12.80
CA GLN A 153 5.02 -14.28 -12.83
C GLN A 153 3.63 -13.90 -12.31
N GLN A 154 3.57 -13.13 -11.22
CA GLN A 154 2.31 -12.60 -10.70
C GLN A 154 1.65 -11.65 -11.71
N VAL A 155 2.41 -10.77 -12.36
CA VAL A 155 1.85 -9.86 -13.37
C VAL A 155 1.31 -10.62 -14.59
N VAL A 156 2.00 -11.67 -15.04
CA VAL A 156 1.52 -12.52 -16.15
C VAL A 156 0.21 -13.21 -15.78
N GLU A 157 0.09 -13.78 -14.58
CA GLU A 157 -1.18 -14.34 -14.08
C GLU A 157 -2.28 -13.26 -14.03
N GLU A 158 -1.95 -12.05 -13.59
CA GLU A 158 -2.89 -10.92 -13.58
C GLU A 158 -3.36 -10.52 -14.99
N ILE A 159 -2.48 -10.52 -15.99
CA ILE A 159 -2.84 -10.24 -17.39
C ILE A 159 -3.84 -11.30 -17.90
N GLU A 160 -3.65 -12.56 -17.51
CA GLU A 160 -4.52 -13.68 -17.91
C GLU A 160 -5.87 -13.69 -17.18
N THR A 161 -5.95 -13.10 -15.98
CA THR A 161 -7.13 -13.22 -15.11
C THR A 161 -7.91 -11.93 -14.89
N ARG A 162 -7.30 -10.75 -15.08
CA ARG A 162 -7.93 -9.45 -14.81
C ARG A 162 -8.44 -8.80 -16.11
N PRO A 163 -9.78 -8.60 -16.27
CA PRO A 163 -10.36 -8.10 -17.51
C PRO A 163 -9.85 -6.71 -17.96
N GLU A 164 -9.43 -5.86 -17.03
CA GLU A 164 -8.84 -4.56 -17.34
C GLU A 164 -7.49 -4.63 -18.05
N PHE A 165 -6.75 -5.75 -17.92
CA PHE A 165 -5.46 -5.95 -18.58
C PHE A 165 -5.54 -6.72 -19.90
N GLN A 166 -6.75 -7.14 -20.31
CA GLN A 166 -7.00 -7.90 -21.53
C GLN A 166 -7.48 -7.03 -22.71
N LYS A 167 -7.63 -5.72 -22.50
CA LYS A 167 -8.18 -4.76 -23.49
C LYS A 167 -7.07 -4.09 -24.31
#